data_AF-A0A2R6PRU0-F1
#
_entry.id   AF-A0A2R6PRU0-F1
#
_cell.length_a   1.000
_cell.length_b   1.000
_cell.length_c   1.000
_cell.angle_alpha   90.00
_cell.angle_beta   90.00
_cell.angle_gamma   90.00
#
_symmetry.space_group_name_H-M   'P 1'
#
loop_
_entity.id
_entity.type
_entity.pdbx_description
1 polymer ?
#
loop_
_entity_poly.entity_id
_entity_poly.type
_entity_poly.pdbx_seq_one_letter_code
_entity_poly.pdbx_strand_id
1 'polypeptide(L)'
;MAATSATNFSIRSPTSFGSQVGLNSQSKTFGVRLNSKNCLKRFSGLNLAASFSCNLGLSFLGKEGIATLQESCVPKAQKQSHGSEYRLQPPESYKVAILGAAGGIGQPLSLLVKMSPLVSALHLYDIANVKGVAADLSHCNTPSQVLDFTGASELADCLVGVDVVVIPAGVPRKPGMSRDDLFNINAGIVKNLVEAVADKCPDAFIHIISNPVNSTVPIAAEVLKQKGVYDPKKLFGVTTLDVVRANTFVAEKKNLRLIDVD
;
A
#
# COMPACT_ATOMS: atom_id res chain seq x y z
N MET A 1 19.44 -28.59 52.62
CA MET A 1 20.00 -29.69 51.80
C MET A 1 19.29 -29.70 50.45
N ALA A 2 20.03 -30.01 49.37
CA ALA A 2 19.63 -30.58 48.08
C ALA A 2 18.19 -30.40 47.50
N ALA A 3 17.97 -30.28 46.19
CA ALA A 3 18.88 -30.02 45.06
C ALA A 3 18.06 -29.64 43.80
N THR A 4 18.76 -28.97 42.89
CA THR A 4 18.51 -28.75 41.45
C THR A 4 17.74 -29.84 40.69
N SER A 5 16.92 -29.41 39.72
CA SER A 5 17.05 -29.90 38.33
C SER A 5 16.41 -28.93 37.34
N ALA A 6 17.19 -28.46 36.37
CA ALA A 6 16.71 -27.78 35.17
C ALA A 6 17.23 -28.55 33.96
N THR A 7 16.38 -28.79 32.96
CA THR A 7 16.73 -29.56 31.76
C THR A 7 16.84 -28.65 30.53
N ASN A 8 18.08 -28.36 30.14
CA ASN A 8 18.37 -27.78 28.84
C ASN A 8 18.22 -28.84 27.73
N PHE A 9 17.59 -28.48 26.62
CA PHE A 9 17.65 -29.27 25.38
C PHE A 9 18.74 -28.71 24.46
N SER A 10 19.59 -29.58 23.91
CA SER A 10 20.71 -29.21 23.04
C SER A 10 20.68 -30.01 21.74
N ILE A 11 21.21 -29.40 20.67
CA ILE A 11 21.17 -29.92 19.29
C ILE A 11 22.44 -30.74 19.00
N ARG A 12 22.30 -31.95 18.46
CA ARG A 12 23.25 -32.51 17.48
C ARG A 12 22.73 -33.74 16.71
N SER A 13 23.00 -33.75 15.41
CA SER A 13 23.04 -34.94 14.54
C SER A 13 24.39 -35.69 14.71
N PRO A 14 24.55 -36.96 14.27
CA PRO A 14 24.93 -37.23 12.87
C PRO A 14 24.53 -38.62 12.26
N THR A 15 24.85 -38.82 10.96
CA THR A 15 25.10 -40.10 10.21
C THR A 15 24.05 -41.24 10.27
N SER A 16 23.31 -41.59 9.20
CA SER A 16 23.67 -42.14 7.86
C SER A 16 23.89 -43.66 7.77
N PHE A 17 23.01 -44.34 7.05
CA PHE A 17 23.25 -45.61 6.36
C PHE A 17 22.40 -45.63 5.08
N GLY A 18 22.91 -46.21 3.98
CA GLY A 18 22.22 -46.22 2.69
C GLY A 18 22.28 -47.56 1.98
N SER A 19 21.49 -47.68 0.91
CA SER A 19 21.57 -48.76 -0.09
C SER A 19 21.37 -48.18 -1.50
N GLN A 20 22.09 -48.71 -2.48
CA GLN A 20 22.16 -48.18 -3.86
C GLN A 20 21.35 -49.00 -4.86
N VAL A 21 20.57 -48.32 -5.73
CA VAL A 21 20.45 -48.52 -7.19
C VAL A 21 20.02 -47.18 -7.83
N GLY A 22 20.55 -46.65 -8.95
CA GLY A 22 21.84 -46.95 -9.57
C GLY A 22 21.92 -46.96 -11.10
N LEU A 23 21.61 -45.86 -11.84
CA LEU A 23 22.03 -45.71 -13.25
C LEU A 23 22.32 -44.24 -13.68
N ASN A 24 23.24 -44.10 -14.65
CA ASN A 24 23.91 -42.86 -15.06
C ASN A 24 23.07 -41.87 -15.90
N SER A 25 23.34 -40.56 -15.81
CA SER A 25 24.16 -39.86 -16.84
C SER A 25 24.64 -38.46 -16.40
N GLN A 26 25.60 -37.92 -17.15
CA GLN A 26 26.58 -36.89 -16.79
C GLN A 26 26.07 -35.46 -16.56
N SER A 27 26.93 -34.66 -15.91
CA SER A 27 26.73 -33.26 -15.53
C SER A 27 26.96 -32.25 -16.65
N LYS A 28 26.40 -31.03 -16.48
CA LYS A 28 27.13 -29.76 -16.68
C LYS A 28 26.40 -28.55 -16.10
N THR A 29 27.10 -27.81 -15.25
CA THR A 29 26.74 -26.46 -14.78
C THR A 29 26.79 -25.48 -15.96
N PHE A 30 25.77 -24.63 -16.13
CA PHE A 30 25.79 -23.57 -17.13
C PHE A 30 25.98 -22.20 -16.47
N GLY A 31 27.20 -21.66 -16.57
CA GLY A 31 27.50 -20.29 -16.19
C GLY A 31 27.30 -19.35 -17.37
N VAL A 32 26.52 -18.28 -17.20
CA VAL A 32 26.36 -17.23 -18.22
C VAL A 32 27.46 -16.19 -18.05
N ARG A 33 28.43 -16.19 -18.97
CA ARG A 33 29.52 -15.21 -19.02
C ARG A 33 29.20 -14.15 -20.07
N LEU A 34 28.70 -12.99 -19.63
CA LEU A 34 28.54 -11.83 -20.50
C LEU A 34 29.86 -11.05 -20.59
N ASN A 35 30.36 -10.87 -21.80
CA ASN A 35 31.50 -10.01 -22.08
C ASN A 35 31.31 -9.36 -23.46
N SER A 36 31.13 -8.05 -23.49
CA SER A 36 31.37 -7.25 -24.69
C SER A 36 31.88 -5.87 -24.28
N LYS A 37 33.06 -5.52 -24.77
CA LYS A 37 33.58 -4.16 -24.69
C LYS A 37 33.03 -3.38 -25.88
N ASN A 38 32.30 -2.30 -25.63
CA ASN A 38 32.40 -1.07 -26.41
C ASN A 38 31.82 0.10 -25.63
N CYS A 39 32.63 1.14 -25.48
CA CYS A 39 32.25 2.42 -24.89
C CYS A 39 32.25 3.46 -26.02
N LEU A 40 31.17 4.24 -26.18
CA LEU A 40 31.23 5.56 -26.82
C LEU A 40 29.93 6.38 -26.61
N LYS A 41 30.08 7.43 -25.80
CA LYS A 41 29.50 8.79 -25.86
C LYS A 41 28.04 9.04 -26.31
N ARG A 42 27.36 9.83 -25.44
CA ARG A 42 26.30 10.83 -25.73
C ARG A 42 26.05 11.14 -27.22
N PHE A 43 24.78 11.06 -27.63
CA PHE A 43 24.16 12.10 -28.47
C PHE A 43 22.65 12.25 -28.13
N SER A 44 22.09 13.38 -28.54
CA SER A 44 20.77 13.88 -28.17
C SER A 44 19.74 13.75 -29.30
N GLY A 45 18.48 13.49 -28.94
CA GLY A 45 17.32 13.92 -29.72
C GLY A 45 16.47 12.83 -30.38
N LEU A 46 15.16 13.10 -30.32
CA LEU A 46 14.06 12.60 -31.16
C LEU A 46 13.55 11.17 -30.97
N ASN A 47 12.20 11.13 -30.93
CA ASN A 47 11.29 10.00 -30.86
C ASN A 47 11.66 8.80 -31.74
N LEU A 48 11.47 7.59 -31.20
CA LEU A 48 11.19 6.41 -32.01
C LEU A 48 10.05 5.60 -31.37
N ALA A 49 8.96 5.42 -32.10
CA ALA A 49 7.91 4.48 -31.72
C ALA A 49 8.37 3.05 -32.02
N ALA A 50 8.44 2.19 -31.01
CA ALA A 50 8.82 0.79 -31.17
C ALA A 50 7.57 -0.10 -31.23
N SER A 51 7.22 -0.56 -32.43
CA SER A 51 6.22 -1.63 -32.60
C SER A 51 6.84 -2.99 -32.27
N PHE A 52 6.40 -3.61 -31.18
CA PHE A 52 6.76 -4.99 -30.88
C PHE A 52 5.95 -5.95 -31.76
N SER A 53 6.63 -6.68 -32.65
CA SER A 53 6.04 -7.81 -33.38
C SER A 53 6.37 -9.11 -32.66
N CYS A 54 5.35 -9.77 -32.11
CA CYS A 54 5.51 -11.05 -31.42
C CYS A 54 5.26 -12.21 -32.39
N ASN A 55 6.33 -12.83 -32.89
CA ASN A 55 6.23 -14.05 -33.69
C ASN A 55 6.10 -15.27 -32.77
N LEU A 56 4.88 -15.76 -32.56
CA LEU A 56 4.65 -17.04 -31.91
C LEU A 56 4.88 -18.18 -32.91
N GLY A 57 6.05 -18.82 -32.84
CA GLY A 57 6.39 -19.98 -33.68
C GLY A 57 5.67 -21.24 -33.24
N LEU A 58 4.50 -21.52 -33.81
CA LEU A 58 3.79 -22.79 -33.66
C LEU A 58 4.30 -23.82 -34.68
N SER A 59 5.15 -24.73 -34.23
CA SER A 59 5.66 -25.84 -35.05
C SER A 59 4.79 -27.09 -34.88
N PHE A 60 3.77 -27.25 -35.73
CA PHE A 60 3.14 -28.55 -35.97
C PHE A 60 2.83 -28.73 -37.46
N LEU A 61 3.14 -29.91 -38.01
CA LEU A 61 3.11 -30.16 -39.46
C LEU A 61 1.68 -30.25 -40.01
N GLY A 62 1.46 -29.60 -41.14
CA GLY A 62 0.34 -29.84 -42.06
C GLY A 62 0.67 -29.26 -43.42
N LYS A 63 1.08 -30.11 -44.38
CA LYS A 63 1.32 -29.69 -45.77
C LYS A 63 0.00 -29.77 -46.55
N GLU A 64 -0.26 -28.75 -47.38
CA GLU A 64 -0.69 -28.81 -48.80
C GLU A 64 -1.47 -27.54 -49.20
N GLY A 65 -1.42 -27.16 -50.49
CA GLY A 65 -2.24 -26.07 -51.07
C GLY A 65 -1.45 -24.92 -51.70
N ILE A 66 -1.21 -25.01 -53.01
CA ILE A 66 -0.69 -23.92 -53.86
C ILE A 66 -1.88 -23.16 -54.45
N ALA A 67 -1.87 -21.81 -54.42
CA ALA A 67 -2.30 -20.94 -55.55
C ALA A 67 -2.31 -19.44 -55.19
N THR A 68 -1.56 -18.67 -55.97
CA THR A 68 -1.81 -17.29 -56.47
C THR A 68 -2.94 -16.43 -55.88
N LEU A 69 -2.62 -15.18 -55.55
CA LEU A 69 -3.05 -14.00 -56.34
C LEU A 69 -2.20 -12.77 -56.00
N GLN A 70 -1.62 -12.13 -57.02
CA GLN A 70 -0.87 -10.87 -56.90
C GLN A 70 -1.36 -9.88 -57.97
N GLU A 71 -2.23 -8.95 -57.57
CA GLU A 71 -2.59 -7.69 -58.26
C GLU A 71 -3.00 -6.72 -57.12
N SER A 72 -2.22 -5.71 -56.74
CA SER A 72 -1.87 -4.44 -57.41
C SER A 72 -2.92 -3.31 -57.25
N CYS A 73 -2.41 -2.08 -57.11
CA CYS A 73 -3.10 -0.77 -57.16
C CYS A 73 -3.79 -0.19 -55.89
N VAL A 74 -3.00 0.63 -55.17
CA VAL A 74 -3.25 2.04 -54.76
C VAL A 74 -4.45 2.36 -53.81
N PRO A 75 -4.24 3.16 -52.74
CA PRO A 75 -5.17 3.20 -51.60
C PRO A 75 -6.29 4.23 -51.73
N LYS A 76 -7.50 3.89 -51.24
CA LYS A 76 -8.56 4.85 -50.91
C LYS A 76 -9.59 4.26 -49.95
N ALA A 77 -9.55 4.71 -48.69
CA ALA A 77 -10.69 5.06 -47.83
C ALA A 77 -10.24 5.06 -46.36
N GLN A 78 -10.20 6.23 -45.74
CA GLN A 78 -10.14 6.32 -44.28
C GLN A 78 -11.43 5.73 -43.72
N LYS A 79 -11.32 4.66 -42.92
CA LYS A 79 -12.35 4.34 -41.93
C LYS A 79 -11.79 4.71 -40.57
N GLN A 80 -12.20 5.87 -40.07
CA GLN A 80 -11.88 6.29 -38.70
C GLN A 80 -12.52 5.31 -37.73
N SER A 81 -11.77 4.28 -37.32
CA SER A 81 -12.06 3.58 -36.09
C SER A 81 -11.74 4.54 -34.95
N HIS A 82 -12.77 5.22 -34.44
CA HIS A 82 -12.75 5.78 -33.10
C HIS A 82 -12.61 4.62 -32.12
N GLY A 83 -11.37 4.15 -31.94
CA GLY A 83 -10.98 3.46 -30.73
C GLY A 83 -11.16 4.46 -29.60
N SER A 84 -12.24 4.29 -28.84
CA SER A 84 -12.48 5.03 -27.61
C SER A 84 -11.33 4.70 -26.67
N GLU A 85 -10.29 5.54 -26.67
CA GLU A 85 -9.21 5.46 -25.69
C GLU A 85 -9.83 5.64 -24.32
N TYR A 86 -9.95 4.54 -23.58
CA TYR A 86 -10.53 4.53 -22.23
C TYR A 86 -9.59 5.31 -21.31
N ARG A 87 -9.80 6.64 -21.21
CA ARG A 87 -9.13 7.49 -20.22
C ARG A 87 -9.66 7.14 -18.83
N LEU A 88 -9.19 6.01 -18.30
CA LEU A 88 -9.45 5.52 -16.95
C LEU A 88 -8.58 6.27 -15.94
N GLN A 89 -8.75 7.58 -15.82
CA GLN A 89 -8.34 8.39 -14.67
C GLN A 89 -9.26 9.63 -14.59
N PRO A 90 -9.97 9.86 -13.47
CA PRO A 90 -10.44 11.20 -13.14
C PRO A 90 -9.23 12.13 -13.00
N PRO A 91 -9.30 13.39 -13.46
CA PRO A 91 -8.26 14.36 -13.12
C PRO A 91 -8.34 14.67 -11.62
N GLU A 92 -7.20 14.58 -10.95
CA GLU A 92 -6.99 14.82 -9.51
C GLU A 92 -7.62 13.77 -8.56
N SER A 93 -6.90 12.65 -8.42
CA SER A 93 -7.08 11.66 -7.36
C SER A 93 -6.28 12.04 -6.12
N TYR A 94 -6.90 11.90 -4.93
CA TYR A 94 -6.38 12.37 -3.66
C TYR A 94 -5.11 11.63 -3.20
N LYS A 95 -4.28 12.32 -2.41
CA LYS A 95 -3.15 11.76 -1.66
C LYS A 95 -3.54 11.60 -0.20
N VAL A 96 -3.36 10.39 0.32
CA VAL A 96 -3.78 10.02 1.68
C VAL A 96 -2.56 9.60 2.49
N ALA A 97 -2.38 10.18 3.69
CA ALA A 97 -1.40 9.70 4.66
C ALA A 97 -2.08 8.95 5.81
N ILE A 98 -1.53 7.80 6.20
CA ILE A 98 -1.96 7.02 7.37
C ILE A 98 -0.84 7.05 8.40
N LEU A 99 -1.08 7.74 9.52
CA LEU A 99 -0.13 7.88 10.62
C LEU A 99 -0.43 6.82 11.68
N GLY A 100 0.44 5.82 11.81
CA GLY A 100 0.20 4.57 12.56
C GLY A 100 -0.16 3.39 11.65
N ALA A 101 0.40 3.35 10.44
CA ALA A 101 0.07 2.40 9.38
C ALA A 101 0.45 0.93 9.69
N ALA A 102 1.44 0.69 10.56
CA ALA A 102 1.83 -0.66 10.96
C ALA A 102 1.01 -1.19 12.15
N GLY A 103 0.18 -0.35 12.78
CA GLY A 103 -0.74 -0.75 13.85
C GLY A 103 -1.90 -1.64 13.38
N GLY A 104 -2.58 -2.29 14.32
CA GLY A 104 -3.67 -3.24 14.03
C GLY A 104 -4.90 -2.65 13.34
N ILE A 105 -5.13 -1.33 13.44
CA ILE A 105 -6.11 -0.59 12.61
C ILE A 105 -5.45 -0.12 11.31
N GLY A 106 -4.21 0.36 11.39
CA GLY A 106 -3.46 0.92 10.27
C GLY A 106 -3.32 -0.02 9.08
N GLN A 107 -2.97 -1.28 9.30
CA GLN A 107 -2.77 -2.26 8.22
C GLN A 107 -4.05 -2.52 7.39
N PRO A 108 -5.19 -2.96 7.97
CA PRO A 108 -6.41 -3.18 7.20
C PRO A 108 -6.99 -1.88 6.63
N LEU A 109 -6.85 -0.75 7.33
CA LEU A 109 -7.23 0.56 6.78
C LEU A 109 -6.41 0.91 5.52
N SER A 110 -5.10 0.70 5.57
CA SER A 110 -4.19 0.95 4.44
C SER A 110 -4.55 0.09 3.22
N LEU A 111 -4.93 -1.17 3.44
CA LEU A 111 -5.44 -2.05 2.38
C LEU A 111 -6.73 -1.51 1.75
N LEU A 112 -7.71 -1.11 2.55
CA LEU A 112 -8.97 -0.57 2.04
C LEU A 112 -8.76 0.75 1.27
N VAL A 113 -7.86 1.62 1.74
CA VAL A 113 -7.51 2.88 1.06
C VAL A 113 -6.75 2.60 -0.25
N LYS A 114 -5.81 1.65 -0.28
CA LYS A 114 -5.10 1.21 -1.49
C LYS A 114 -6.04 0.61 -2.56
N MET A 115 -7.17 0.04 -2.15
CA MET A 115 -8.19 -0.48 -3.07
C MET A 115 -9.14 0.59 -3.62
N SER A 116 -9.12 1.82 -3.09
CA SER A 116 -9.99 2.91 -3.56
C SER A 116 -9.51 3.51 -4.89
N PRO A 117 -10.39 3.67 -5.90
CA PRO A 117 -10.04 4.33 -7.16
C PRO A 117 -9.89 5.86 -7.01
N LEU A 118 -10.22 6.42 -5.84
CA LEU A 118 -10.12 7.86 -5.55
C LEU A 118 -8.72 8.31 -5.11
N VAL A 119 -7.79 7.36 -4.88
CA VAL A 119 -6.48 7.62 -4.28
C VAL A 119 -5.37 7.43 -5.31
N SER A 120 -4.50 8.44 -5.48
CA SER A 120 -3.31 8.38 -6.34
C SER A 120 -2.05 7.94 -5.60
N ALA A 121 -1.91 8.36 -4.35
CA ALA A 121 -0.77 8.03 -3.51
C ALA A 121 -1.21 7.78 -2.07
N LEU A 122 -0.67 6.70 -1.51
CA LEU A 122 -0.87 6.28 -0.14
C LEU A 122 0.46 6.37 0.61
N HIS A 123 0.59 7.36 1.47
CA HIS A 123 1.76 7.57 2.31
C HIS A 123 1.54 6.83 3.65
N LEU A 124 2.42 5.90 3.97
CA LEU A 124 2.32 5.07 5.16
C LEU A 124 3.41 5.47 6.15
N TYR A 125 3.01 5.96 7.32
CA TYR A 125 3.93 6.33 8.39
C TYR A 125 3.74 5.47 9.62
N ASP A 126 4.85 5.02 10.19
CA ASP A 126 4.87 4.46 11.54
C ASP A 126 6.26 4.62 12.17
N ILE A 127 6.39 4.41 13.48
CA ILE A 127 7.68 4.41 14.17
C ILE A 127 8.54 3.17 13.84
N ALA A 128 7.91 2.09 13.38
CA ALA A 128 8.57 0.83 13.01
C ALA A 128 7.74 0.00 12.02
N ASN A 129 8.37 -0.98 11.38
CA ASN A 129 7.74 -2.06 10.57
C ASN A 129 6.93 -1.65 9.33
N VAL A 130 6.74 -0.36 9.05
CA VAL A 130 5.92 0.13 7.92
C VAL A 130 6.45 -0.27 6.54
N LYS A 131 7.76 -0.48 6.38
CA LYS A 131 8.37 -0.89 5.10
C LYS A 131 7.83 -2.24 4.59
N GLY A 132 7.55 -3.18 5.49
CA GLY A 132 6.92 -4.47 5.12
C GLY A 132 5.48 -4.28 4.65
N VAL A 133 4.70 -3.48 5.39
CA VAL A 133 3.30 -3.15 5.05
C VAL A 133 3.21 -2.44 3.69
N ALA A 134 4.13 -1.51 3.41
CA ALA A 134 4.20 -0.83 2.12
C ALA A 134 4.59 -1.78 0.98
N ALA A 135 5.54 -2.68 1.19
CA ALA A 135 5.92 -3.69 0.20
C ALA A 135 4.74 -4.62 -0.13
N ASP A 136 4.04 -5.14 0.87
CA ASP A 136 2.85 -5.98 0.68
C ASP A 136 1.75 -5.25 -0.11
N LEU A 137 1.45 -3.99 0.25
CA LEU A 137 0.43 -3.18 -0.43
C LEU A 137 0.84 -2.72 -1.82
N SER A 138 2.14 -2.58 -2.09
CA SER A 138 2.65 -2.20 -3.42
C SER A 138 2.34 -3.26 -4.49
N HIS A 139 2.19 -4.52 -4.08
CA HIS A 139 1.82 -5.63 -4.97
C HIS A 139 0.32 -5.67 -5.31
N CYS A 140 -0.54 -4.91 -4.63
CA CYS A 140 -1.96 -4.81 -4.99
C CYS A 140 -2.11 -4.07 -6.33
N ASN A 141 -2.81 -4.69 -7.28
CA ASN A 141 -2.94 -4.30 -8.69
C ASN A 141 -3.89 -3.11 -8.93
N THR A 142 -3.75 -2.05 -8.14
CA THR A 142 -4.48 -0.78 -8.25
C THR A 142 -3.52 0.38 -8.57
N PRO A 143 -3.98 1.46 -9.24
CA PRO A 143 -3.08 2.52 -9.72
C PRO A 143 -2.47 3.39 -8.61
N SER A 144 -2.99 3.36 -7.37
CA SER A 144 -2.43 4.11 -6.25
C SER A 144 -0.98 3.69 -5.98
N GLN A 145 -0.07 4.65 -5.98
CA GLN A 145 1.30 4.47 -5.49
C GLN A 145 1.28 4.28 -3.96
N VAL A 146 2.29 3.61 -3.43
CA VAL A 146 2.47 3.39 -1.98
C VAL A 146 3.88 3.81 -1.61
N LEU A 147 4.03 4.61 -0.56
CA LEU A 147 5.31 5.13 -0.06
C LEU A 147 5.42 4.89 1.44
N ASP A 148 6.57 4.39 1.91
CA ASP A 148 6.86 4.17 3.33
C ASP A 148 7.69 5.31 3.94
N PHE A 149 7.36 5.66 5.19
CA PHE A 149 8.05 6.66 6.00
C PHE A 149 8.22 6.13 7.42
N THR A 150 9.44 5.81 7.83
CA THR A 150 9.76 5.15 9.11
C THR A 150 10.44 6.09 10.10
N GLY A 151 9.82 6.28 11.26
CA GLY A 151 10.40 7.03 12.37
C GLY A 151 10.38 8.55 12.20
N ALA A 152 10.65 9.26 13.31
CA ALA A 152 10.35 10.69 13.43
C ALA A 152 11.04 11.61 12.40
N SER A 153 12.18 11.19 11.83
CA SER A 153 12.87 11.94 10.77
C SER A 153 12.09 11.97 9.45
N GLU A 154 11.34 10.90 9.12
CA GLU A 154 10.63 10.75 7.84
C GLU A 154 9.17 11.24 7.92
N LEU A 155 8.66 11.59 9.12
CA LEU A 155 7.31 12.13 9.32
C LEU A 155 7.06 13.43 8.53
N ALA A 156 8.06 14.31 8.47
CA ALA A 156 7.95 15.57 7.75
C ALA A 156 7.75 15.37 6.24
N ASP A 157 8.44 14.38 5.66
CA ASP A 157 8.39 14.07 4.23
C ASP A 157 7.13 13.29 3.87
N CYS A 158 6.63 12.44 4.79
CA CYS A 158 5.34 11.75 4.67
C CYS A 158 4.17 12.71 4.40
N LEU A 159 4.22 13.93 4.95
CA LEU A 159 3.12 14.88 4.94
C LEU A 159 3.16 15.85 3.76
N VAL A 160 4.18 15.80 2.89
CA VAL A 160 4.35 16.76 1.80
C VAL A 160 3.26 16.60 0.73
N GLY A 161 2.40 17.62 0.64
CA GLY A 161 1.34 17.70 -0.37
C GLY A 161 0.26 16.61 -0.22
N VAL A 162 -0.04 16.21 1.01
CA VAL A 162 -1.14 15.28 1.35
C VAL A 162 -2.46 16.04 1.47
N ASP A 163 -3.54 15.46 0.94
CA ASP A 163 -4.89 16.05 0.98
C ASP A 163 -5.71 15.54 2.17
N VAL A 164 -5.49 14.30 2.59
CA VAL A 164 -6.21 13.64 3.69
C VAL A 164 -5.22 12.95 4.62
N VAL A 165 -5.24 13.31 5.90
CA VAL A 165 -4.43 12.66 6.94
C VAL A 165 -5.35 11.85 7.85
N VAL A 166 -5.08 10.56 7.99
CA VAL A 166 -5.81 9.67 8.91
C VAL A 166 -4.88 9.22 10.02
N ILE A 167 -5.32 9.37 11.27
CA ILE A 167 -4.51 9.11 12.47
C ILE A 167 -5.14 7.96 13.28
N PRO A 168 -4.86 6.70 12.93
CA PRO A 168 -5.08 5.53 13.80
C PRO A 168 -3.99 5.34 14.87
N ALA A 169 -2.87 6.06 14.81
CA ALA A 169 -1.78 5.95 15.78
C ALA A 169 -2.26 6.10 17.24
N GLY A 170 -1.84 5.17 18.08
CA GLY A 170 -2.16 5.16 19.50
C GLY A 170 -1.88 3.79 20.11
N VAL A 171 -1.71 3.76 21.43
CA VAL A 171 -1.60 2.51 22.17
C VAL A 171 -3.01 1.96 22.41
N PRO A 172 -3.29 0.68 22.08
CA PRO A 172 -4.57 0.06 22.45
C PRO A 172 -4.62 -0.17 23.96
N ARG A 173 -5.82 -0.09 24.55
CA ARG A 173 -6.01 -0.32 25.99
C ARG A 173 -5.55 -1.72 26.38
N LYS A 174 -4.55 -1.82 27.25
CA LYS A 174 -4.05 -3.09 27.81
C LYS A 174 -4.77 -3.43 29.13
N PRO A 175 -4.90 -4.72 29.50
CA PRO A 175 -5.32 -5.10 30.85
C PRO A 175 -4.44 -4.43 31.90
N GLY A 176 -5.04 -3.90 32.97
CA GLY A 176 -4.33 -3.17 34.04
C GLY A 176 -4.01 -1.70 33.74
N MET A 177 -4.17 -1.20 32.50
CA MET A 177 -3.98 0.21 32.17
C MET A 177 -5.20 1.05 32.61
N SER A 178 -4.95 2.18 33.31
CA SER A 178 -6.02 3.11 33.67
C SER A 178 -6.53 3.88 32.46
N ARG A 179 -7.65 4.62 32.61
CA ARG A 179 -8.15 5.51 31.55
C ARG A 179 -7.20 6.70 31.33
N ASP A 180 -6.60 7.19 32.40
CA ASP A 180 -5.77 8.40 32.38
C ASP A 180 -4.39 8.11 31.78
N ASP A 181 -3.81 6.93 32.04
CA ASP A 181 -2.57 6.48 31.37
C ASP A 181 -2.75 6.42 29.85
N LEU A 182 -3.85 5.81 29.41
CA LEU A 182 -4.20 5.69 27.99
C LEU A 182 -4.40 7.07 27.34
N PHE A 183 -5.10 7.96 28.04
CA PHE A 183 -5.29 9.34 27.61
C PHE A 183 -3.95 10.08 27.49
N ASN A 184 -3.10 10.06 28.51
CA ASN A 184 -1.83 10.79 28.53
C ASN A 184 -0.88 10.33 27.41
N ILE A 185 -0.80 9.01 27.17
CA ILE A 185 0.00 8.44 26.08
C ILE A 185 -0.53 8.90 24.71
N ASN A 186 -1.82 8.71 24.45
CA ASN A 186 -2.39 9.01 23.13
C ASN A 186 -2.53 10.53 22.89
N ALA A 187 -2.68 11.35 23.93
CA ALA A 187 -2.61 12.81 23.87
C ALA A 187 -1.26 13.29 23.35
N GLY A 188 -0.14 12.75 23.88
CA GLY A 188 1.21 13.05 23.41
C GLY A 188 1.44 12.62 21.95
N ILE A 189 0.97 11.43 21.58
CA ILE A 189 1.07 10.93 20.20
C ILE A 189 0.30 11.84 19.23
N VAL A 190 -0.98 12.13 19.52
CA VAL A 190 -1.83 12.97 18.66
C VAL A 190 -1.26 14.38 18.56
N LYS A 191 -0.81 14.98 19.67
CA LYS A 191 -0.17 16.29 19.67
C LYS A 191 0.99 16.34 18.67
N ASN A 192 1.97 15.45 18.82
CA ASN A 192 3.19 15.47 18.01
C ASN A 192 2.90 15.25 16.51
N LEU A 193 1.94 14.38 16.18
CA LEU A 193 1.54 14.13 14.79
C LEU A 193 0.79 15.33 14.20
N VAL A 194 -0.11 15.96 14.96
CA VAL A 194 -0.86 17.15 14.49
C VAL A 194 0.03 18.39 14.39
N GLU A 195 1.07 18.53 15.22
CA GLU A 195 2.09 19.57 15.06
C GLU A 195 2.81 19.43 13.71
N ALA A 196 3.19 18.21 13.31
CA ALA A 196 3.81 17.95 12.02
C ALA A 196 2.85 18.19 10.84
N VAL A 197 1.56 17.84 10.98
CA VAL A 197 0.51 18.13 9.98
C VAL A 197 0.35 19.64 9.79
N ALA A 198 0.26 20.40 10.88
CA ALA A 198 0.17 21.86 10.85
C ALA A 198 1.36 22.52 10.13
N ASP A 199 2.57 21.97 10.29
CA ASP A 199 3.80 22.49 9.68
C ASP A 199 4.02 22.07 8.21
N LYS A 200 3.29 21.07 7.69
CA LYS A 200 3.59 20.43 6.38
C LYS A 200 2.41 20.33 5.42
N CYS A 201 1.20 20.16 5.94
CA CYS A 201 -0.04 20.08 5.15
C CYS A 201 -1.22 20.69 5.95
N PRO A 202 -1.16 21.98 6.33
CA PRO A 202 -2.20 22.64 7.12
C PRO A 202 -3.58 22.63 6.44
N ASP A 203 -3.60 22.48 5.11
CA ASP A 203 -4.83 22.41 4.32
C ASP A 203 -5.46 21.01 4.22
N ALA A 204 -4.85 19.96 4.78
CA ALA A 204 -5.35 18.60 4.70
C ALA A 204 -6.59 18.36 5.58
N PHE A 205 -7.45 17.41 5.19
CA PHE A 205 -8.55 16.93 6.02
C PHE A 205 -8.04 15.90 7.05
N ILE A 206 -8.08 16.25 8.33
CA ILE A 206 -7.51 15.50 9.45
C ILE A 206 -8.58 14.62 10.11
N HIS A 207 -8.39 13.31 10.04
CA HIS A 207 -9.30 12.28 10.56
C HIS A 207 -8.69 11.56 11.75
N ILE A 208 -9.15 11.87 12.96
CA ILE A 208 -8.64 11.30 14.21
C ILE A 208 -9.42 10.05 14.59
N ILE A 209 -8.74 8.91 14.60
CA ILE A 209 -9.23 7.61 15.10
C ILE A 209 -8.63 7.31 16.50
N SER A 210 -7.50 7.95 16.84
CA SER A 210 -6.81 7.85 18.14
C SER A 210 -7.76 8.07 19.32
N ASN A 211 -7.97 7.02 20.11
CA ASN A 211 -8.84 7.07 21.28
C ASN A 211 -8.13 7.70 22.50
N PRO A 212 -8.85 8.44 23.38
CA PRO A 212 -10.29 8.74 23.31
C PRO A 212 -10.60 9.94 22.40
N VAL A 213 -11.42 9.73 21.36
CA VAL A 213 -11.75 10.75 20.33
C VAL A 213 -12.29 12.05 20.93
N ASN A 214 -13.13 11.94 21.98
CA ASN A 214 -13.71 13.08 22.69
C ASN A 214 -12.68 14.02 23.35
N SER A 215 -11.43 13.57 23.54
CA SER A 215 -10.35 14.39 24.09
C SER A 215 -9.23 14.65 23.08
N THR A 216 -8.94 13.72 22.18
CA THR A 216 -7.89 13.87 21.15
C THR A 216 -8.27 14.88 20.07
N VAL A 217 -9.56 15.03 19.73
CA VAL A 217 -10.02 16.07 18.80
C VAL A 217 -9.87 17.49 19.38
N PRO A 218 -10.30 17.80 20.62
CA PRO A 218 -9.96 19.07 21.27
C PRO A 218 -8.46 19.35 21.35
N ILE A 219 -7.62 18.35 21.66
CA ILE A 219 -6.15 18.51 21.68
C ILE A 219 -5.64 18.94 20.30
N ALA A 220 -6.07 18.26 19.24
CA ALA A 220 -5.68 18.60 17.87
C ALA A 220 -6.14 20.02 17.47
N ALA A 221 -7.36 20.41 17.86
CA ALA A 221 -7.88 21.76 17.62
C ALA A 221 -7.00 22.83 18.30
N GLU A 222 -6.62 22.63 19.56
CA GLU A 222 -5.75 23.59 20.27
C GLU A 222 -4.34 23.64 19.69
N VAL A 223 -3.76 22.52 19.25
CA VAL A 223 -2.48 22.49 18.53
C VAL A 223 -2.55 23.31 17.23
N LEU A 224 -3.59 23.09 16.41
CA LEU A 224 -3.78 23.82 15.16
C LEU A 224 -4.00 25.32 15.39
N LYS A 225 -4.69 25.71 16.48
CA LYS A 225 -4.86 27.11 16.90
C LYS A 225 -3.54 27.74 17.31
N GLN A 226 -2.73 27.04 18.11
CA GLN A 226 -1.39 27.51 18.51
C GLN A 226 -0.45 27.69 17.31
N LYS A 227 -0.62 26.86 16.27
CA LYS A 227 0.08 26.98 14.98
C LYS A 227 -0.53 28.01 14.03
N GLY A 228 -1.70 28.58 14.34
CA GLY A 228 -2.39 29.59 13.51
C GLY A 228 -3.10 29.06 12.26
N VAL A 229 -3.31 27.74 12.15
CA VAL A 229 -3.81 27.06 10.93
C VAL A 229 -5.12 26.28 11.15
N TYR A 230 -5.86 26.55 12.23
CA TYR A 230 -7.08 25.83 12.56
C TYR A 230 -8.27 26.18 11.66
N ASP A 231 -8.69 25.23 10.82
CA ASP A 231 -10.00 25.24 10.14
C ASP A 231 -10.95 24.20 10.78
N PRO A 232 -12.05 24.61 11.44
CA PRO A 232 -13.02 23.68 12.03
C PRO A 232 -13.75 22.81 10.99
N LYS A 233 -13.67 23.13 9.69
CA LYS A 233 -14.25 22.33 8.60
C LYS A 233 -13.34 21.20 8.13
N LYS A 234 -12.10 21.13 8.61
CA LYS A 234 -11.08 20.15 8.18
C LYS A 234 -10.66 19.17 9.28
N LEU A 235 -11.14 19.32 10.51
CA LEU A 235 -10.80 18.44 11.63
C LEU A 235 -11.98 17.56 12.05
N PHE A 236 -11.81 16.24 11.99
CA PHE A 236 -12.86 15.26 12.28
C PHE A 236 -12.42 14.25 13.34
N GLY A 237 -13.32 13.97 14.30
CA GLY A 237 -13.28 12.74 15.08
C GLY A 237 -14.04 11.64 14.34
N VAL A 238 -13.39 10.51 14.08
CA VAL A 238 -14.01 9.41 13.32
C VAL A 238 -14.91 8.58 14.23
N THR A 239 -16.20 8.88 14.22
CA THR A 239 -17.25 8.17 14.98
C THR A 239 -18.05 7.16 14.14
N THR A 240 -17.72 7.00 12.86
CA THR A 240 -18.44 6.16 11.88
C THR A 240 -18.62 4.70 12.34
N LEU A 241 -17.71 4.17 13.17
CA LEU A 241 -17.84 2.82 13.75
C LEU A 241 -19.09 2.66 14.62
N ASP A 242 -19.52 3.71 15.31
CA ASP A 242 -20.72 3.65 16.16
C ASP A 242 -22.01 3.71 15.32
N VAL A 243 -21.98 4.40 14.17
CA VAL A 243 -23.05 4.33 13.15
C VAL A 243 -23.13 2.93 12.55
N VAL A 244 -22.00 2.37 12.08
CA VAL A 244 -21.94 1.01 11.53
C VAL A 244 -22.48 -0.03 12.51
N ARG A 245 -22.16 0.10 13.81
CA ARG A 245 -22.72 -0.73 14.88
C ARG A 245 -24.22 -0.52 15.06
N ALA A 246 -24.69 0.72 15.14
CA ALA A 246 -26.11 1.03 15.29
C ALA A 246 -26.94 0.42 14.15
N ASN A 247 -26.51 0.61 12.90
CA ASN A 247 -27.21 0.12 11.72
C ASN A 247 -27.21 -1.42 11.68
N THR A 248 -26.10 -2.05 12.10
CA THR A 248 -26.02 -3.51 12.28
C THR A 248 -27.04 -4.02 13.31
N PHE A 249 -27.05 -3.45 14.52
CA PHE A 249 -27.95 -3.89 15.59
C PHE A 249 -29.43 -3.60 15.28
N VAL A 250 -29.73 -2.50 14.56
CA VAL A 250 -31.08 -2.18 14.10
C VAL A 250 -31.53 -3.16 13.02
N ALA A 251 -30.69 -3.46 12.03
CA ALA A 251 -30.98 -4.44 10.98
C ALA A 251 -31.27 -5.83 11.56
N GLU A 252 -30.40 -6.32 12.46
CA GLU A 252 -30.59 -7.57 13.20
C GLU A 252 -31.91 -7.57 13.99
N LYS A 253 -32.19 -6.50 14.74
CA LYS A 253 -33.38 -6.42 15.59
C LYS A 253 -34.70 -6.28 14.81
N LYS A 254 -34.64 -5.74 13.59
CA LYS A 254 -35.80 -5.55 12.70
C LYS A 254 -35.92 -6.59 11.59
N ASN A 255 -34.95 -7.50 11.48
CA ASN A 255 -34.84 -8.48 10.38
C ASN A 255 -34.84 -7.79 8.99
N LEU A 256 -34.07 -6.70 8.87
CA LEU A 256 -33.85 -5.97 7.63
C LEU A 256 -32.49 -6.35 7.02
N ARG A 257 -32.28 -6.07 5.73
CA ARG A 257 -30.95 -6.19 5.13
C ARG A 257 -30.09 -5.02 5.61
N LEU A 258 -28.82 -5.28 5.91
CA LEU A 258 -27.86 -4.25 6.38
C LEU A 258 -27.76 -3.03 5.45
N ILE A 259 -27.89 -3.25 4.14
CA ILE A 259 -27.81 -2.19 3.12
C ILE A 259 -29.06 -1.29 3.07
N ASP A 260 -30.16 -1.67 3.74
CA ASP A 260 -31.41 -0.90 3.78
C ASP A 260 -31.56 -0.10 5.09
N VAL A 261 -30.51 0.03 5.89
CA VAL A 261 -30.53 0.70 7.21
C VAL A 261 -29.47 1.80 7.26
N ASP A 262 -29.94 3.04 7.38
CA ASP A 262 -29.17 4.27 7.58
C ASP A 262 -29.67 4.99 8.86
#